data_AF-A0A1W9YPR5-F1
#
_entry.id   AF-A0A1W9YPR5-F1
#
_cell.length_a   1.000
_cell.length_b   1.000
_cell.length_c   1.000
_cell.angle_alpha   90.00
_cell.angle_beta   90.00
_cell.angle_gamma   90.00
#
_symmetry.space_group_name_H-M   'P 1'
#
loop_
_entity.id
_entity.type
_entity.pdbx_description
1 polymer ?
#
loop_
_entity_poly.entity_id
_entity_poly.type
_entity_poly.pdbx_seq_one_letter_code
_entity_poly.pdbx_strand_id
1 'polypeptide(L)'
;MTLYAGRGPFSRDPAGEFFPAIPAEVVFIEPHPRRVQAIRHGDTVIDTEAALLVHRRDHPLSYAFPVGEVRGLPTEPVPERPGYVRVPWDAVDAWVEEGRRLVHYPPNPYHRVDCLPSGRGLRVSIAGTVLVDTTDTVVVYETALAPRLYVDPALVRTDLLAPSPTTSYCNYKGHARYWSATVDGRVIPDVAWSYPETLPESAAITGFLSFDETLVDMIAELPAGHAGCGC
;
A
#
# COMPACT_ATOMS: atom_id res chain seq x y z
N MET A 1 8.50 6.18 -6.60
CA MET A 1 7.47 5.32 -7.23
C MET A 1 6.19 5.47 -6.44
N THR A 2 5.12 5.98 -7.04
CA THR A 2 3.82 6.14 -6.38
C THR A 2 3.18 4.76 -6.17
N LEU A 3 3.12 4.31 -4.92
CA LEU A 3 2.64 2.99 -4.45
C LEU A 3 1.13 2.77 -4.61
N TYR A 4 0.38 3.70 -5.19
CA TYR A 4 -1.08 3.72 -5.11
C TYR A 4 -1.77 2.77 -6.10
N ALA A 5 -1.11 2.46 -7.21
CA ALA A 5 -1.57 1.49 -8.17
C ALA A 5 -0.34 0.67 -8.58
N GLY A 6 -0.17 -0.50 -7.97
CA GLY A 6 0.73 -1.51 -8.52
C GLY A 6 0.26 -1.94 -9.93
N ARG A 7 0.55 -3.16 -10.33
CA ARG A 7 0.08 -3.74 -11.62
C ARG A 7 -1.41 -4.14 -11.59
N GLY A 8 -2.28 -3.29 -11.05
CA GLY A 8 -3.73 -3.54 -10.94
C GLY A 8 -4.45 -3.34 -12.28
N PRO A 9 -5.72 -3.77 -12.41
CA PRO A 9 -6.44 -3.75 -13.68
C PRO A 9 -6.61 -2.34 -14.27
N PHE A 10 -6.70 -1.29 -13.45
CA PHE A 10 -6.77 0.10 -13.90
C PHE A 10 -5.43 0.86 -13.78
N SER A 11 -4.31 0.15 -13.72
CA SER A 11 -2.98 0.79 -13.73
C SER A 11 -2.47 1.05 -15.16
N ARG A 12 -1.38 1.81 -15.26
CA ARG A 12 -0.63 2.05 -16.49
C ARG A 12 -0.09 0.75 -17.09
N ASP A 13 0.26 -0.19 -16.24
CA ASP A 13 0.94 -1.45 -16.54
C ASP A 13 0.26 -2.60 -15.77
N PRO A 14 -0.95 -3.04 -16.20
CA PRO A 14 -1.69 -4.09 -15.50
C PRO A 14 -0.98 -5.45 -15.58
N ALA A 15 -1.12 -6.26 -14.54
CA ALA A 15 -0.54 -7.61 -14.47
C ALA A 15 -1.25 -8.62 -15.40
N GLY A 16 -2.42 -8.27 -15.92
CA GLY A 16 -3.20 -9.08 -16.83
C GLY A 16 -3.73 -8.27 -18.00
N GLU A 17 -4.42 -8.95 -18.92
CA GLU A 17 -4.93 -8.37 -20.14
C GLU A 17 -6.46 -8.39 -20.14
N PHE A 18 -7.09 -7.32 -20.64
CA PHE A 18 -8.53 -7.31 -20.85
C PHE A 18 -8.85 -8.00 -22.18
N PHE A 19 -9.76 -8.98 -22.14
CA PHE A 19 -10.34 -9.56 -23.34
C PHE A 19 -11.88 -9.54 -23.26
N PRO A 20 -12.57 -8.82 -24.17
CA PRO A 20 -12.00 -7.94 -25.20
C PRO A 20 -11.30 -6.72 -24.58
N ALA A 21 -10.47 -6.04 -25.37
CA ALA A 21 -9.82 -4.80 -24.94
C ALA A 21 -10.87 -3.76 -24.51
N ILE A 22 -10.59 -3.02 -23.45
CA ILE A 22 -11.46 -1.95 -22.94
C ILE A 22 -10.95 -0.56 -23.39
N PRO A 23 -11.85 0.43 -23.56
CA PRO A 23 -11.44 1.82 -23.83
C PRO A 23 -10.52 2.39 -22.73
N ALA A 24 -9.66 3.34 -23.09
CA ALA A 24 -8.69 3.91 -22.15
C ALA A 24 -9.35 4.77 -21.05
N GLU A 25 -10.51 5.34 -21.36
CA GLU A 25 -11.32 6.22 -20.55
C GLU A 25 -12.36 5.49 -19.67
N VAL A 26 -12.27 4.16 -19.55
CA VAL A 26 -13.18 3.41 -18.69
C VAL A 26 -13.08 3.87 -17.24
N VAL A 27 -14.24 4.16 -16.67
CA VAL A 27 -14.43 4.48 -15.26
C VAL A 27 -15.32 3.40 -14.65
N PHE A 28 -14.86 2.76 -13.59
CA PHE A 28 -15.65 1.81 -12.81
C PHE A 28 -16.16 2.50 -11.55
N ILE A 29 -17.48 2.56 -11.39
CA ILE A 29 -18.16 3.20 -10.26
C ILE A 29 -18.98 2.16 -9.55
N GLU A 30 -18.74 1.99 -8.25
CA GLU A 30 -19.48 1.05 -7.41
C GLU A 30 -20.05 1.75 -6.17
N PRO A 31 -21.18 1.28 -5.64
CA PRO A 31 -21.63 1.68 -4.32
C PRO A 31 -20.58 1.34 -3.26
N HIS A 32 -20.39 2.24 -2.31
CA HIS A 32 -19.55 2.02 -1.14
C HIS A 32 -20.41 2.12 0.12
N PRO A 33 -21.13 1.04 0.47
CA PRO A 33 -22.12 1.03 1.56
C PRO A 33 -21.42 0.95 2.92
N ARG A 34 -20.51 1.89 3.18
CA ARG A 34 -19.81 2.11 4.43
C ARG A 34 -20.03 3.55 4.84
N ARG A 35 -20.15 3.80 6.14
CA ARG A 35 -20.26 5.15 6.67
C ARG A 35 -18.95 5.90 6.47
N VAL A 36 -18.97 6.92 5.62
CA VAL A 36 -17.86 7.82 5.34
C VAL A 36 -18.16 9.19 5.94
N GLN A 37 -17.20 9.71 6.69
CA GLN A 37 -17.27 11.02 7.30
C GLN A 37 -16.08 11.89 6.90
N ALA A 38 -16.34 13.18 6.73
CA ALA A 38 -15.31 14.19 6.49
C ALA A 38 -15.36 15.23 7.62
N ILE A 39 -14.20 15.48 8.25
CA ILE A 39 -14.07 16.37 9.40
C ILE A 39 -13.28 17.61 9.00
N ARG A 40 -13.83 18.80 9.24
CA ARG A 40 -13.17 20.08 8.98
C ARG A 40 -13.39 21.03 10.14
N HIS A 41 -12.31 21.60 10.66
CA HIS A 41 -12.28 22.45 11.86
C HIS A 41 -12.95 21.81 13.09
N GLY A 42 -12.89 20.47 13.18
CA GLY A 42 -13.54 19.69 14.24
C GLY A 42 -15.00 19.34 13.97
N ASP A 43 -15.62 19.91 12.94
CA ASP A 43 -17.02 19.64 12.58
C ASP A 43 -17.12 18.56 11.51
N THR A 44 -18.11 17.68 11.64
CA THR A 44 -18.48 16.71 10.60
C THR A 44 -19.23 17.42 9.48
N VAL A 45 -18.60 17.57 8.33
CA VAL A 45 -19.13 18.30 7.15
C VAL A 45 -19.67 17.38 6.06
N ILE A 46 -19.34 16.08 6.13
CA ILE A 46 -19.96 14.97 5.38
C ILE A 46 -20.16 13.82 6.35
N ASP A 47 -21.32 13.17 6.32
CA ASP A 47 -21.62 11.93 7.04
C ASP A 47 -22.65 11.13 6.24
N THR A 48 -22.22 10.05 5.59
CA THR A 48 -23.07 9.34 4.63
C THR A 48 -22.67 7.88 4.44
N GLU A 49 -23.67 7.05 4.11
CA GLU A 49 -23.51 5.67 3.63
C GLU A 49 -23.79 5.55 2.12
N ALA A 50 -24.10 6.67 1.47
CA ALA A 50 -24.42 6.77 0.04
C ALA A 50 -23.20 7.15 -0.82
N ALA A 51 -21.99 7.03 -0.27
CA ALA A 51 -20.77 7.26 -1.03
C ALA A 51 -20.66 6.24 -2.18
N LEU A 52 -20.08 6.69 -3.30
CA LEU A 52 -19.63 5.82 -4.38
C LEU A 52 -18.11 5.79 -4.38
N LEU A 53 -17.56 4.67 -4.80
CA LEU A 53 -16.15 4.51 -5.05
C LEU A 53 -15.90 4.61 -6.56
N VAL A 54 -14.99 5.49 -6.96
CA VAL A 54 -14.70 5.77 -8.36
C VAL A 54 -13.28 5.37 -8.70
N HIS A 55 -13.17 4.36 -9.56
CA HIS A 55 -11.93 3.83 -10.11
C HIS A 55 -11.68 4.43 -11.48
N ARG A 56 -10.55 5.13 -11.62
CA ARG A 56 -10.10 5.69 -12.89
C ARG A 56 -8.71 5.17 -13.20
N ARG A 57 -8.44 4.96 -14.49
CA ARG A 57 -7.11 4.55 -14.92
C ARG A 57 -6.07 5.57 -14.48
N ASP A 58 -4.98 5.12 -13.88
CA ASP A 58 -3.85 5.95 -13.42
C ASP A 58 -4.17 7.02 -12.37
N HIS A 59 -5.29 6.90 -11.66
CA HIS A 59 -5.64 7.80 -10.57
C HIS A 59 -5.79 7.02 -9.27
N PRO A 60 -5.45 7.62 -8.11
CA PRO A 60 -5.86 7.08 -6.83
C PRO A 60 -7.38 6.90 -6.79
N LEU A 61 -7.80 5.90 -6.04
CA LEU A 61 -9.20 5.69 -5.74
C LEU A 61 -9.81 6.96 -5.13
N SER A 62 -11.08 7.24 -5.41
CA SER A 62 -11.74 8.44 -4.90
C SER A 62 -13.18 8.16 -4.51
N TYR A 63 -13.65 8.86 -3.48
CA TYR A 63 -15.07 8.89 -3.18
C TYR A 63 -15.80 9.89 -4.09
N ALA A 64 -17.07 9.59 -4.36
CA ALA A 64 -18.04 10.53 -4.85
C ALA A 64 -19.27 10.54 -3.92
N PHE A 65 -19.80 11.72 -3.65
CA PHE A 65 -20.87 11.95 -2.69
C PHE A 65 -22.09 12.57 -3.37
N PRO A 66 -23.32 12.30 -2.91
CA PRO A 66 -24.49 13.03 -3.34
C PRO A 66 -24.32 14.54 -3.09
N VAL A 67 -24.64 15.37 -4.09
CA VAL A 67 -24.42 16.83 -3.99
C VAL A 67 -25.12 17.49 -2.80
N GLY A 68 -26.26 16.95 -2.34
CA GLY A 68 -27.02 17.46 -1.19
C GLY A 68 -26.38 17.16 0.18
N GLU A 69 -25.39 16.27 0.22
CA GLU A 69 -24.73 15.81 1.45
C GLU A 69 -23.35 16.43 1.66
N VAL A 70 -22.87 17.22 0.70
CA VAL A 70 -21.60 17.95 0.81
C VAL A 70 -21.88 19.43 1.12
N ARG A 71 -21.36 19.93 2.24
CA ARG A 71 -21.62 21.32 2.69
C ARG A 71 -20.32 22.10 2.90
N GLY A 72 -20.23 23.29 2.28
CA GLY A 72 -19.15 24.24 2.53
C GLY A 72 -17.76 23.77 2.07
N LEU A 73 -17.69 22.76 1.20
CA LEU A 73 -16.45 22.20 0.67
C LEU A 73 -16.34 22.48 -0.84
N PRO A 74 -15.12 22.62 -1.39
CA PRO A 74 -14.91 22.61 -2.82
C PRO A 74 -15.33 21.24 -3.40
N THR A 75 -15.98 21.28 -4.56
CA THR A 75 -16.50 20.09 -5.22
C THR A 75 -16.21 20.10 -6.71
N GLU A 76 -15.91 18.93 -7.26
CA GLU A 76 -15.78 18.67 -8.70
C GLU A 76 -16.92 17.73 -9.12
N PRO A 77 -17.68 18.03 -10.19
CA PRO A 77 -18.69 17.10 -10.70
C PRO A 77 -18.08 15.75 -11.09
N VAL A 78 -18.84 14.67 -10.93
CA VAL A 78 -18.51 13.34 -11.49
C VAL A 78 -19.37 13.16 -12.74
N PRO A 79 -18.87 13.44 -13.96
CA PRO A 79 -19.69 13.48 -15.17
C PRO A 79 -20.37 12.14 -15.47
N GLU A 80 -19.72 11.04 -15.11
CA GLU A 80 -20.20 9.67 -15.31
C GLU A 80 -21.35 9.31 -14.35
N ARG A 81 -21.59 10.12 -13.32
CA ARG A 81 -22.66 9.93 -12.33
C ARG A 81 -23.30 11.27 -11.94
N PRO A 82 -24.25 11.79 -12.74
CA PRO A 82 -24.97 13.02 -12.42
C PRO A 82 -25.60 12.98 -11.02
N GLY A 83 -25.53 14.11 -10.31
CA GLY A 83 -25.97 14.23 -8.91
C GLY A 83 -24.89 13.88 -7.87
N TYR A 84 -23.73 13.41 -8.31
CA TYR A 84 -22.58 13.13 -7.45
C TYR A 84 -21.41 14.09 -7.72
N VAL A 85 -20.66 14.38 -6.65
CA VAL A 85 -19.49 15.24 -6.67
C VAL A 85 -18.32 14.59 -5.94
N ARG A 86 -17.10 14.85 -6.41
CA ARG A 86 -15.85 14.54 -5.72
C ARG A 86 -15.46 15.73 -4.86
N VAL A 87 -14.96 15.46 -3.67
CA VAL A 87 -14.32 16.46 -2.80
C VAL A 87 -12.80 16.21 -2.85
N PRO A 88 -11.96 17.24 -3.09
CA PRO A 88 -10.51 17.11 -2.99
C PRO A 88 -10.10 16.54 -1.63
N TRP A 89 -9.17 15.59 -1.60
CA TRP A 89 -8.83 14.87 -0.37
C TRP A 89 -8.31 15.80 0.75
N ASP A 90 -7.60 16.84 0.37
CA ASP A 90 -6.99 17.87 1.22
C ASP A 90 -7.96 19.02 1.60
N ALA A 91 -9.23 18.97 1.17
CA ALA A 91 -10.23 19.96 1.53
C ALA A 91 -10.72 19.85 2.98
N VAL A 92 -10.33 18.78 3.69
CA VAL A 92 -10.76 18.46 5.06
C VAL A 92 -9.57 17.99 5.91
N ASP A 93 -9.71 18.08 7.23
CA ASP A 93 -8.64 17.73 8.17
C ASP A 93 -8.52 16.21 8.37
N ALA A 94 -9.64 15.48 8.23
CA ALA A 94 -9.67 14.04 8.37
C ALA A 94 -10.81 13.41 7.55
N TRP A 95 -10.50 12.24 7.00
CA TRP A 95 -11.48 11.29 6.49
C TRP A 95 -11.61 10.13 7.46
N VAL A 96 -12.83 9.67 7.70
CA VAL A 96 -13.13 8.52 8.55
C VAL A 96 -14.05 7.57 7.80
N GLU A 97 -13.73 6.28 7.80
CA GLU A 97 -14.59 5.22 7.29
C GLU A 97 -14.81 4.19 8.40
N GLU A 98 -16.06 3.93 8.78
CA GLU A 98 -16.40 2.98 9.86
C GLU A 98 -15.59 3.21 11.16
N GLY A 99 -15.37 4.48 11.51
CA GLY A 99 -14.57 4.88 12.68
C GLY A 99 -13.05 4.84 12.47
N ARG A 100 -12.56 4.29 11.35
CA ARG A 100 -11.13 4.29 11.01
C ARG A 100 -10.75 5.61 10.32
N ARG A 101 -9.78 6.33 10.88
CA ARG A 101 -9.15 7.47 10.21
C ARG A 101 -8.36 7.00 8.99
N LEU A 102 -8.62 7.61 7.83
CA LEU A 102 -7.98 7.29 6.56
C LEU A 102 -6.80 8.23 6.26
N VAL A 103 -5.90 7.79 5.39
CA VAL A 103 -4.71 8.55 4.97
C VAL A 103 -4.59 8.48 3.45
N HIS A 104 -4.25 9.62 2.83
CA HIS A 104 -4.01 9.83 1.39
C HIS A 104 -5.19 9.59 0.42
N TYR A 105 -5.92 8.47 0.52
CA TYR A 105 -7.02 8.10 -0.38
C TYR A 105 -7.86 6.94 0.24
N PRO A 106 -9.07 6.66 -0.28
CA PRO A 106 -9.89 5.53 0.15
C PRO A 106 -9.16 4.19 -0.01
N PRO A 107 -9.26 3.25 0.95
CA PRO A 107 -8.78 1.89 0.77
C PRO A 107 -9.53 1.18 -0.36
N ASN A 108 -8.83 0.41 -1.20
CA ASN A 108 -9.45 -0.39 -2.24
C ASN A 108 -10.07 -1.66 -1.64
N PRO A 109 -11.39 -1.91 -1.79
CA PRO A 109 -12.06 -3.08 -1.22
C PRO A 109 -11.58 -4.41 -1.81
N TYR A 110 -10.94 -4.40 -2.97
CA TYR A 110 -10.37 -5.57 -3.63
C TYR A 110 -8.89 -5.80 -3.31
N HIS A 111 -8.27 -4.90 -2.54
CA HIS A 111 -6.87 -5.05 -2.15
C HIS A 111 -6.75 -6.04 -1.01
N ARG A 112 -5.83 -7.00 -1.18
CA ARG A 112 -5.54 -8.04 -0.22
C ARG A 112 -4.07 -8.05 0.13
N VAL A 113 -3.79 -8.40 1.37
CA VAL A 113 -2.46 -8.72 1.87
C VAL A 113 -2.54 -10.10 2.49
N ASP A 114 -1.93 -11.09 1.84
CA ASP A 114 -1.85 -12.45 2.34
C ASP A 114 -0.45 -12.64 2.93
N CYS A 115 -0.37 -12.77 4.26
CA CYS A 115 0.85 -13.03 5.01
C CYS A 115 0.91 -14.52 5.36
N LEU A 116 1.78 -15.28 4.69
CA LEU A 116 1.83 -16.74 4.82
C LEU A 116 3.20 -17.17 5.37
N PRO A 117 3.26 -17.91 6.48
CA PRO A 117 4.49 -18.58 6.89
C PRO A 117 5.07 -19.40 5.74
N SER A 118 6.39 -19.38 5.60
CA SER A 118 7.10 -19.93 4.46
C SER A 118 8.42 -20.57 4.87
N GLY A 119 8.87 -21.53 4.07
CA GLY A 119 10.22 -22.12 4.15
C GLY A 119 11.17 -21.56 3.08
N ARG A 120 10.82 -20.44 2.44
CA ARG A 120 11.58 -19.84 1.35
C ARG A 120 12.85 -19.18 1.89
N GLY A 121 13.98 -19.48 1.27
CA GLY A 121 15.27 -18.90 1.63
C GLY A 121 15.31 -17.39 1.40
N LEU A 122 15.84 -16.67 2.39
CA LEU A 122 16.21 -15.26 2.32
C LEU A 122 17.64 -15.12 2.81
N ARG A 123 18.52 -14.63 1.93
CA ARG A 123 19.87 -14.20 2.27
C ARG A 123 20.06 -12.74 1.87
N VAL A 124 20.47 -11.92 2.82
CA VAL A 124 20.76 -10.50 2.61
C VAL A 124 22.16 -10.19 3.14
N SER A 125 22.96 -9.54 2.31
CA SER A 125 24.29 -9.08 2.70
C SER A 125 24.60 -7.71 2.14
N ILE A 126 25.56 -7.03 2.77
CA ILE A 126 26.11 -5.75 2.32
C ILE A 126 27.62 -5.88 2.33
N ALA A 127 28.27 -5.68 1.18
CA ALA A 127 29.72 -5.76 1.06
C ALA A 127 30.31 -7.07 1.65
N GLY A 128 29.59 -8.19 1.48
CA GLY A 128 29.97 -9.50 2.04
C GLY A 128 29.59 -9.74 3.50
N THR A 129 29.16 -8.72 4.26
CA THR A 129 28.64 -8.89 5.62
C THR A 129 27.18 -9.33 5.58
N VAL A 130 26.89 -10.53 6.08
CA VAL A 130 25.54 -11.10 6.12
C VAL A 130 24.71 -10.44 7.22
N LEU A 131 23.55 -9.89 6.84
CA LEU A 131 22.55 -9.36 7.77
C LEU A 131 21.53 -10.42 8.18
N VAL A 132 21.14 -11.29 7.25
CA VAL A 132 20.23 -12.42 7.48
C VAL A 132 20.52 -13.54 6.48
N ASP A 133 20.44 -14.78 6.93
CA ASP A 133 20.49 -16.00 6.12
C ASP A 133 19.59 -17.05 6.80
N THR A 134 18.37 -17.21 6.30
CA THR A 134 17.35 -18.07 6.93
C THR A 134 16.34 -18.59 5.90
N THR A 135 15.65 -19.67 6.25
CA THR A 135 14.45 -20.16 5.55
C THR A 135 13.17 -19.92 6.34
N ASP A 136 13.26 -19.52 7.61
CA ASP A 136 12.12 -19.16 8.46
C ASP A 136 11.66 -17.73 8.12
N THR A 137 10.69 -17.65 7.21
CA THR A 137 10.20 -16.40 6.65
C THR A 137 8.67 -16.37 6.59
N VAL A 138 8.11 -15.18 6.42
CA VAL A 138 6.72 -14.97 6.02
C VAL A 138 6.73 -14.37 4.63
N VAL A 139 6.14 -15.07 3.66
CA VAL A 139 5.93 -14.49 2.32
C VAL A 139 4.67 -13.65 2.34
N VAL A 140 4.78 -12.42 1.86
CA VAL A 140 3.68 -11.48 1.72
C VAL A 140 3.32 -11.33 0.26
N TYR A 141 2.09 -11.71 -0.07
CA TYR A 141 1.47 -11.40 -1.35
C TYR A 141 0.56 -10.19 -1.15
N GLU A 142 0.86 -9.11 -1.86
CA GLU A 142 0.05 -7.92 -1.86
C GLU A 142 -0.53 -7.70 -3.24
N THR A 143 -1.83 -7.41 -3.32
CA THR A 143 -2.52 -7.20 -4.60
C THR A 143 -1.72 -6.24 -5.48
N ALA A 144 -1.43 -6.70 -6.69
CA ALA A 144 -0.74 -5.95 -7.73
C ALA A 144 0.73 -5.58 -7.43
N LEU A 145 1.37 -6.15 -6.40
CA LEU A 145 2.80 -5.96 -6.12
C LEU A 145 3.58 -7.28 -6.20
N ALA A 146 4.89 -7.16 -6.41
CA ALA A 146 5.80 -8.30 -6.32
C ALA A 146 5.80 -8.86 -4.88
N PRO A 147 5.82 -10.19 -4.70
CA PRO A 147 5.89 -10.79 -3.37
C PRO A 147 7.16 -10.35 -2.63
N ARG A 148 7.08 -10.26 -1.30
CA ARG A 148 8.22 -9.91 -0.44
C ARG A 148 8.34 -10.93 0.68
N LEU A 149 9.57 -11.25 1.08
CA LEU A 149 9.83 -12.03 2.29
C LEU A 149 10.01 -11.08 3.48
N TYR A 150 9.36 -11.41 4.57
CA TYR A 150 9.50 -10.79 5.88
C TYR A 150 10.12 -11.80 6.84
N VAL A 151 10.95 -11.32 7.76
CA VAL A 151 11.69 -12.15 8.71
C VAL A 151 11.58 -11.59 10.12
N ASP A 152 11.51 -12.47 11.11
CA ASP A 152 11.57 -12.09 12.52
C ASP A 152 12.90 -11.37 12.81
N PRO A 153 12.90 -10.19 13.47
CA PRO A 153 14.12 -9.48 13.84
C PRO A 153 15.13 -10.31 14.63
N ALA A 154 14.70 -11.36 15.34
CA ALA A 154 15.59 -12.28 16.06
C ALA A 154 16.52 -13.09 15.14
N LEU A 155 16.17 -13.22 13.85
CA LEU A 155 16.97 -13.91 12.83
C LEU A 155 17.86 -12.93 12.03
N VAL A 156 17.81 -11.64 12.36
CA VAL A 156 18.55 -10.57 11.69
C VAL A 156 19.65 -10.06 12.61
N ARG A 157 20.83 -9.75 12.05
CA ARG A 157 21.91 -8.99 12.70
C ARG A 157 21.50 -7.53 12.94
N THR A 158 20.52 -7.34 13.82
CA THR A 158 19.97 -6.02 14.17
C THR A 158 20.99 -5.13 14.90
N ASP A 159 22.07 -5.69 15.43
CA ASP A 159 23.23 -4.95 15.95
C ASP A 159 23.93 -4.11 14.87
N LEU A 160 23.74 -4.45 13.59
CA LEU A 160 24.23 -3.69 12.44
C LEU A 160 23.22 -2.66 11.91
N LEU A 161 22.01 -2.61 12.48
CA LEU A 161 20.92 -1.75 12.04
C LEU A 161 20.66 -0.63 13.04
N ALA A 162 20.39 0.57 12.53
CA ALA A 162 19.97 1.73 13.31
C ALA A 162 18.67 2.31 12.74
N PRO A 163 17.72 2.76 13.59
CA PRO A 163 16.51 3.42 13.12
C PRO A 163 16.82 4.63 12.25
N SER A 164 16.08 4.77 11.14
CA SER A 164 16.11 5.93 10.26
C SER A 164 14.99 6.91 10.60
N PRO A 165 15.16 8.23 10.38
CA PRO A 165 14.04 9.18 10.44
C PRO A 165 13.00 8.96 9.33
N THR A 166 13.31 8.18 8.30
CA THR A 166 12.39 7.89 7.20
C THR A 166 11.18 7.07 7.70
N THR A 167 9.98 7.50 7.30
CA THR A 167 8.74 6.79 7.58
C THR A 167 7.82 6.89 6.37
N SER A 168 6.97 5.89 6.17
CA SER A 168 5.95 5.90 5.12
C SER A 168 4.65 5.32 5.67
N TYR A 169 3.54 5.51 4.96
CA TYR A 169 2.24 4.94 5.33
C TYR A 169 1.68 4.10 4.19
N CYS A 170 1.22 2.90 4.53
CA CYS A 170 0.49 2.01 3.65
C CYS A 170 -0.95 1.86 4.17
N ASN A 171 -1.95 2.09 3.29
CA ASN A 171 -3.37 1.91 3.62
C ASN A 171 -3.74 0.50 4.11
N TYR A 172 -2.87 -0.49 3.90
CA TYR A 172 -3.13 -1.91 4.19
C TYR A 172 -2.20 -2.51 5.25
N LYS A 173 -1.09 -1.83 5.57
CA LYS A 173 -0.10 -2.30 6.56
C LYS A 173 0.15 -1.32 7.71
N GLY A 174 -0.24 -0.05 7.57
CA GLY A 174 0.03 0.97 8.59
C GLY A 174 1.32 1.75 8.33
N HIS A 175 1.93 2.27 9.40
CA HIS A 175 3.15 3.08 9.31
C HIS A 175 4.39 2.20 9.24
N ALA A 176 5.19 2.36 8.19
CA ALA A 176 6.50 1.74 8.10
C ALA A 176 7.56 2.59 8.84
N ARG A 177 8.50 1.90 9.46
CA ARG A 177 9.76 2.45 9.99
C ARG A 177 10.92 1.84 9.23
N TYR A 178 11.88 2.67 8.85
CA TYR A 178 13.04 2.26 8.08
C TYR A 178 14.28 2.13 8.97
N TRP A 179 15.22 1.31 8.53
CA TRP A 179 16.45 0.98 9.24
C TRP A 179 17.63 1.12 8.29
N SER A 180 18.68 1.80 8.75
CA SER A 180 19.94 1.98 8.04
C SER A 180 20.96 0.97 8.55
N ALA A 181 21.78 0.40 7.67
CA ALA A 181 22.85 -0.50 8.07
C ALA A 181 24.18 0.25 8.22
N THR A 182 25.00 -0.15 9.19
CA THR A 182 26.40 0.28 9.29
C THR A 182 27.32 -0.92 9.11
N VAL A 183 28.08 -0.94 8.01
CA VAL A 183 29.03 -2.00 7.68
C VAL A 183 30.37 -1.36 7.31
N ASP A 184 31.47 -1.84 7.90
CA ASP A 184 32.83 -1.32 7.68
C ASP A 184 32.95 0.20 7.82
N GLY A 185 32.22 0.77 8.80
CA GLY A 185 32.19 2.21 9.07
C GLY A 185 31.41 3.05 8.05
N ARG A 186 30.73 2.42 7.09
CA ARG A 186 29.85 3.09 6.12
C ARG A 186 28.39 2.89 6.50
N VAL A 187 27.62 3.97 6.46
CA VAL A 187 26.17 3.95 6.67
C VAL A 187 25.48 3.85 5.32
N ILE A 188 24.58 2.88 5.18
CA ILE A 188 23.69 2.76 4.02
C ILE A 188 22.27 3.01 4.52
N PRO A 189 21.64 4.10 4.07
CA PRO A 189 20.34 4.50 4.59
C PRO A 189 19.23 3.55 4.12
N ASP A 190 18.22 3.35 4.96
CA ASP A 190 16.92 2.77 4.60
C ASP A 190 16.95 1.37 3.94
N VAL A 191 17.94 0.54 4.26
CA VAL A 191 18.12 -0.82 3.69
C VAL A 191 17.02 -1.80 4.05
N ALA A 192 16.31 -1.56 5.16
CA ALA A 192 15.23 -2.41 5.64
C ALA A 192 14.07 -1.57 6.14
N TRP A 193 12.88 -2.16 6.17
CA TRP A 193 11.71 -1.57 6.82
C TRP A 193 10.95 -2.61 7.64
N SER A 194 10.17 -2.12 8.59
CA SER A 194 9.27 -2.90 9.43
C SER A 194 7.98 -2.13 9.68
N TYR A 195 6.89 -2.85 9.96
CA TYR A 195 5.63 -2.27 10.43
C TYR A 195 5.47 -2.59 11.93
N PRO A 196 5.87 -1.70 12.85
CA PRO A 196 5.77 -1.98 14.29
C PRO A 196 4.33 -2.10 14.78
N GLU A 197 3.40 -1.42 14.12
CA GLU A 197 1.96 -1.48 14.37
C GLU A 197 1.25 -1.70 13.04
N THR A 198 0.83 -2.95 12.80
CA THR A 198 0.12 -3.31 11.57
C THR A 198 -1.39 -3.18 11.72
N LEU A 199 -2.08 -3.04 10.59
CA LEU A 199 -3.52 -3.27 10.52
C LEU A 199 -3.84 -4.77 10.70
N PRO A 200 -5.08 -5.15 11.11
CA PRO A 200 -5.43 -6.53 11.41
C PRO A 200 -5.11 -7.53 10.29
N GLU A 201 -5.30 -7.14 9.03
CA GLU A 201 -5.06 -7.99 7.86
C GLU A 201 -3.58 -8.35 7.67
N SER A 202 -2.67 -7.57 8.25
CA SER A 202 -1.22 -7.77 8.16
C SER A 202 -0.58 -8.14 9.51
N ALA A 203 -1.37 -8.55 10.51
CA ALA A 203 -0.89 -8.81 11.86
C ALA A 203 0.28 -9.81 11.95
N ALA A 204 0.33 -10.78 11.03
CA ALA A 204 1.36 -11.81 11.00
C ALA A 204 2.79 -11.30 10.69
N ILE A 205 2.94 -10.05 10.25
CA ILE A 205 4.25 -9.41 10.00
C ILE A 205 4.52 -8.24 10.94
N THR A 206 3.79 -8.11 12.05
CA THR A 206 4.01 -7.05 13.04
C THR A 206 5.46 -7.10 13.54
N GLY A 207 6.19 -6.00 13.34
CA GLY A 207 7.59 -5.86 13.73
C GLY A 207 8.60 -6.61 12.84
N PHE A 208 8.15 -7.43 11.89
CA PHE A 208 9.04 -8.17 11.01
C PHE A 208 9.75 -7.24 10.03
N LEU A 209 10.96 -7.61 9.65
CA LEU A 209 11.80 -6.86 8.72
C LEU A 209 11.67 -7.39 7.29
N SER A 210 11.64 -6.50 6.32
CA SER A 210 11.91 -6.79 4.92
C SER A 210 12.94 -5.80 4.39
N PHE A 211 13.55 -6.11 3.25
CA PHE A 211 14.76 -5.43 2.77
C PHE A 211 14.58 -4.87 1.36
N ASP A 212 15.28 -3.77 1.07
CA ASP A 212 15.30 -3.16 -0.25
C ASP A 212 16.41 -3.79 -1.09
N GLU A 213 16.01 -4.65 -2.03
CA GLU A 213 16.90 -5.35 -2.97
C GLU A 213 17.75 -4.41 -3.86
N THR A 214 17.41 -3.12 -3.95
CA THR A 214 18.21 -2.15 -4.72
C THR A 214 19.39 -1.60 -3.92
N LEU A 215 19.41 -1.81 -2.59
CA LEU A 215 20.41 -1.28 -1.67
C LEU A 215 21.30 -2.36 -1.05
N VAL A 216 20.97 -3.63 -1.24
CA VAL A 216 21.65 -4.78 -0.61
C VAL A 216 21.84 -5.90 -1.63
N ASP A 217 22.83 -6.76 -1.39
CA ASP A 217 22.96 -8.03 -2.11
C ASP A 217 21.92 -9.01 -1.54
N MET A 218 20.84 -9.26 -2.29
CA MET A 218 19.72 -10.10 -1.86
C MET A 218 19.54 -11.33 -2.74
N ILE A 219 19.39 -12.48 -2.10
CA ILE A 219 18.88 -13.71 -2.72
C ILE A 219 17.62 -14.09 -1.96
N ALA A 220 16.47 -14.01 -2.63
CA ALA A 220 15.17 -14.38 -2.08
C ALA A 220 14.51 -15.43 -2.97
N GLU A 221 14.12 -16.57 -2.39
CA GLU A 221 13.44 -17.66 -3.11
C GLU A 221 11.96 -17.33 -3.35
N LEU A 222 11.68 -16.27 -4.09
CA LEU A 222 10.33 -15.87 -4.44
C LEU A 222 9.76 -16.76 -5.57
N PRO A 223 8.43 -16.90 -5.68
CA PRO A 223 7.83 -17.51 -6.86
C PRO A 223 8.32 -16.80 -8.12
N ALA A 224 8.65 -17.56 -9.17
CA ALA A 224 9.01 -16.96 -10.45
C ALA A 224 7.86 -16.03 -10.90
N GLY A 225 8.16 -14.75 -11.08
CA GLY A 225 7.26 -13.88 -11.82
C GLY A 225 7.10 -14.48 -13.21
N HIS A 226 5.90 -14.40 -13.79
CA HIS A 226 5.75 -14.65 -15.22
C HIS A 226 6.55 -13.56 -15.95
N ALA A 227 7.86 -13.78 -16.14
CA ALA A 227 8.58 -13.19 -17.24
C ALA A 227 7.82 -13.66 -18.48
N GLY A 228 7.18 -12.72 -19.17
CA GLY A 228 6.46 -13.00 -20.40
C GLY A 228 7.29 -13.95 -21.26
N CYS A 229 6.66 -15.04 -21.69
CA CYS A 229 7.24 -15.98 -22.62
C CYS A 229 7.75 -15.17 -23.80
N GLY A 230 9.08 -15.03 -23.90
CA GLY A 230 9.73 -14.51 -25.08
C GLY A 230 9.51 -15.51 -26.20
N CYS A 231 8.58 -15.16 -27.09
CA CYS A 231 8.42 -15.72 -28.42
C CYS A 231 8.31 -14.53 -29.39
#